data_AF-A0AAE0RVG7-F1
#
_entry.id   AF-A0AAE0RVG7-F1
#
_cell.length_a   1.000
_cell.length_b   1.000
_cell.length_c   1.000
_cell.angle_alpha   90.00
_cell.angle_beta   90.00
_cell.angle_gamma   90.00
#
_symmetry.space_group_name_H-M   'P 1'
#
loop_
_entity.id
_entity.type
_entity.pdbx_description
1 polymer ?
#
loop_
_entity_poly.entity_id
_entity_poly.type
_entity_poly.pdbx_seq_one_letter_code
_entity_poly.pdbx_strand_id
1 'polypeptide(L)'
;MSEQTEVSYQKDFPSYCLQRSFELTNVFIPEVELYLRMYSNDYRNYKTMVTRSMRYYWPGNASMVVVLDSENEEDHKLAKGLVETYPYPRICFQAPVDPKVYRGRGHERMQRDYFYPELFASKEYIGYVDTDTLFVTRVTKDLLFEDGKPVIIGFYGRAFCGFWSKISETTATLFKTKEVMRCMSIFPVIIKVQHIVGARKYLEKLHNTTFDELYEKYVVAIDSFAQYNAFCQFIWMFHRDEYKFYFQLIPHTMDGEWHGEKLSPGRQTPEYYEKHVKPEQKIPKARSSLHYRYFHDWPNPVTYRRTLMSGLCYSGGFEICKEKCNFFNKTALQVEMFIFDFNDWTWDKRCMEAQKRHYASVQKEPNDTLRSAIQLGCDEIDSLTI
;
A
#
# COMPACT_ATOMS: atom_id res chain seq x y z
N MET A 1 30.60 -12.92 -35.69
CA MET A 1 29.18 -12.72 -36.04
C MET A 1 28.38 -13.69 -35.18
N SER A 2 27.90 -13.24 -34.03
CA SER A 2 27.03 -14.06 -33.16
C SER A 2 25.58 -13.79 -33.57
N GLU A 3 24.91 -14.83 -34.06
CA GLU A 3 23.47 -14.80 -34.31
C GLU A 3 22.74 -14.48 -33.00
N GLN A 4 22.12 -13.32 -32.96
CA GLN A 4 21.07 -13.02 -31.99
C GLN A 4 19.87 -13.87 -32.38
N THR A 5 19.57 -14.87 -31.55
CA THR A 5 18.30 -15.58 -31.60
C THR A 5 17.20 -14.59 -31.22
N GLU A 6 16.43 -14.14 -32.22
CA GLU A 6 15.14 -13.51 -31.99
C GLU A 6 14.23 -14.49 -31.26
N VAL A 7 14.00 -14.24 -29.97
CA VAL A 7 12.94 -14.91 -29.23
C VAL A 7 11.61 -14.44 -29.81
N SER A 8 10.97 -15.28 -30.62
CA SER A 8 9.61 -15.03 -31.09
C SER A 8 8.67 -15.08 -29.88
N TYR A 9 8.12 -13.93 -29.49
CA TYR A 9 7.05 -13.86 -28.50
C TYR A 9 5.84 -14.64 -29.05
N GLN A 10 5.62 -15.85 -28.56
CA GLN A 10 4.44 -16.65 -28.87
C GLN A 10 3.17 -15.89 -28.42
N LYS A 11 2.18 -15.91 -29.31
CA LYS A 11 1.04 -14.98 -29.36
C LYS A 11 -0.16 -15.34 -28.48
N ASP A 12 -0.08 -16.34 -27.60
CA ASP A 12 -1.28 -16.97 -27.01
C ASP A 12 -1.26 -17.11 -25.46
N PHE A 13 -0.77 -16.10 -24.73
CA PHE A 13 -0.94 -16.04 -23.27
C PHE A 13 -1.98 -14.96 -22.92
N PRO A 14 -3.30 -15.27 -22.93
CA PRO A 14 -4.31 -14.30 -22.52
C PRO A 14 -4.17 -13.99 -21.03
N SER A 15 -4.67 -12.83 -20.60
CA SER A 15 -4.92 -12.61 -19.17
C SER A 15 -6.09 -13.50 -18.72
N TYR A 16 -5.94 -14.22 -17.61
CA TYR A 16 -6.98 -15.08 -17.06
C TYR A 16 -6.88 -15.23 -15.55
N CYS A 17 -7.90 -15.78 -14.91
CA CYS A 17 -7.90 -16.08 -13.47
C CYS A 17 -8.19 -17.55 -13.21
N LEU A 18 -7.52 -18.10 -12.20
CA LEU A 18 -7.89 -19.36 -11.60
C LEU A 18 -9.14 -19.14 -10.74
N GLN A 19 -10.18 -19.93 -11.00
CA GLN A 19 -11.38 -19.91 -10.18
C GLN A 19 -11.09 -20.58 -8.85
N ARG A 20 -11.52 -19.94 -7.75
CA ARG A 20 -11.46 -20.59 -6.44
C ARG A 20 -12.47 -21.73 -6.39
N SER A 21 -12.12 -22.81 -5.70
CA SER A 21 -13.01 -23.95 -5.49
C SER A 21 -14.13 -23.68 -4.48
N PHE A 22 -14.10 -22.54 -3.76
CA PHE A 22 -15.09 -22.18 -2.75
C PHE A 22 -15.29 -20.66 -2.66
N GLU A 23 -16.48 -20.25 -2.21
CA GLU A 23 -16.81 -18.87 -1.90
C GLU A 23 -16.38 -18.51 -0.47
N LEU A 24 -15.83 -17.30 -0.29
CA LEU A 24 -15.55 -16.77 1.04
C LEU A 24 -16.84 -16.29 1.70
N THR A 25 -17.17 -16.85 2.86
CA THR A 25 -18.18 -16.29 3.77
C THR A 25 -17.53 -15.30 4.73
N ASN A 26 -18.31 -14.41 5.34
CA ASN A 26 -17.84 -13.44 6.35
C ASN A 26 -16.69 -12.52 5.86
N VAL A 27 -16.78 -12.04 4.62
CA VAL A 27 -15.84 -11.04 4.09
C VAL A 27 -16.02 -9.74 4.88
N PHE A 28 -14.93 -9.22 5.44
CA PHE A 28 -14.98 -8.09 6.37
C PHE A 28 -15.46 -6.79 5.73
N ILE A 29 -14.95 -6.49 4.53
CA ILE A 29 -15.32 -5.32 3.73
C ILE A 29 -15.70 -5.85 2.33
N PRO A 30 -16.97 -6.25 2.12
CA PRO A 30 -17.40 -6.92 0.90
C PRO A 30 -17.26 -6.08 -0.39
N GLU A 31 -17.17 -4.76 -0.23
CA GLU A 31 -16.98 -3.78 -1.30
C GLU A 31 -15.51 -3.57 -1.71
N VAL A 32 -14.54 -4.06 -0.93
CA VAL A 32 -13.10 -3.94 -1.21
C VAL A 32 -12.50 -5.28 -1.59
N GLU A 33 -11.74 -5.31 -2.68
CA GLU A 33 -10.81 -6.39 -3.00
C GLU A 33 -9.37 -5.92 -2.82
N LEU A 34 -8.61 -6.57 -1.95
CA LEU A 34 -7.17 -6.34 -1.87
C LEU A 34 -6.52 -6.78 -3.17
N TYR A 35 -5.73 -5.92 -3.79
CA TYR A 35 -5.09 -6.19 -5.06
C TYR A 35 -3.58 -6.16 -4.88
N LEU A 36 -2.93 -7.27 -5.20
CA LEU A 36 -1.47 -7.41 -5.15
C LEU A 36 -0.96 -7.87 -6.51
N ARG A 37 -0.07 -7.10 -7.11
CA ARG A 37 0.74 -7.56 -8.23
C ARG A 37 2.08 -8.05 -7.68
N MET A 38 2.52 -9.24 -8.06
CA MET A 38 3.84 -9.74 -7.69
C MET A 38 4.38 -10.74 -8.71
N TYR A 39 5.63 -11.13 -8.54
CA TYR A 39 6.28 -12.24 -9.25
C TYR A 39 6.94 -13.15 -8.22
N SER A 40 7.29 -14.36 -8.62
CA SER A 40 7.74 -15.45 -7.73
C SER A 40 8.87 -15.07 -6.77
N ASN A 41 9.80 -14.22 -7.18
CA ASN A 41 10.91 -13.77 -6.32
C ASN A 41 10.45 -12.95 -5.11
N ASP A 42 9.28 -12.31 -5.18
CA ASP A 42 8.73 -11.52 -4.07
C ASP A 42 7.90 -12.37 -3.09
N TYR A 43 7.72 -13.66 -3.36
CA TYR A 43 6.90 -14.54 -2.53
C TYR A 43 7.33 -14.56 -1.07
N ARG A 44 8.64 -14.48 -0.79
CA ARG A 44 9.14 -14.44 0.59
C ARG A 44 8.63 -13.21 1.34
N ASN A 45 8.62 -12.03 0.72
CA ASN A 45 8.06 -10.82 1.33
C ASN A 45 6.56 -11.00 1.56
N TYR A 46 5.82 -11.45 0.53
CA TYR A 46 4.38 -11.68 0.63
C TYR A 46 4.03 -12.63 1.79
N LYS A 47 4.72 -13.77 1.89
CA LYS A 47 4.49 -14.78 2.93
C LYS A 47 4.85 -14.26 4.33
N THR A 48 5.95 -13.53 4.46
CA THR A 48 6.44 -13.08 5.78
C THR A 48 5.74 -11.82 6.25
N MET A 49 5.37 -10.91 5.36
CA MET A 49 4.82 -9.60 5.73
C MET A 49 3.31 -9.60 5.57
N VAL A 50 2.81 -9.76 4.35
CA VAL A 50 1.38 -9.62 4.04
C VAL A 50 0.56 -10.72 4.72
N THR A 51 0.76 -11.98 4.36
CA THR A 51 -0.13 -13.06 4.81
C THR A 51 -0.08 -13.24 6.32
N ARG A 52 1.13 -13.24 6.89
CA ARG A 52 1.33 -13.45 8.32
C ARG A 52 0.75 -12.31 9.16
N SER A 53 1.01 -11.05 8.82
CA SER A 53 0.42 -9.94 9.56
C SER A 53 -1.10 -9.85 9.36
N MET A 54 -1.61 -10.19 8.18
CA MET A 54 -3.06 -10.29 7.95
C MET A 54 -3.73 -11.34 8.83
N ARG A 55 -3.07 -12.47 9.18
CA ARG A 55 -3.65 -13.47 10.11
C ARG A 55 -3.92 -12.89 11.50
N TYR A 56 -3.10 -11.92 11.93
CA TYR A 56 -3.20 -11.31 13.25
C TYR A 56 -4.14 -10.09 13.23
N TYR A 57 -4.09 -9.29 12.16
CA TYR A 57 -4.71 -7.96 12.17
C TYR A 57 -5.87 -7.77 11.21
N TRP A 58 -6.02 -8.59 10.18
CA TRP A 58 -7.17 -8.46 9.28
C TRP A 58 -8.38 -9.17 9.88
N PRO A 59 -9.54 -8.49 10.07
CA PRO A 59 -10.73 -9.16 10.55
C PRO A 59 -11.33 -10.09 9.51
N GLY A 60 -11.77 -11.27 9.94
CA GLY A 60 -12.48 -12.22 9.09
C GLY A 60 -11.72 -12.56 7.80
N ASN A 61 -12.47 -12.79 6.72
CA ASN A 61 -11.87 -13.08 5.42
C ASN A 61 -11.63 -11.79 4.62
N ALA A 62 -10.50 -11.75 3.90
CA ALA A 62 -10.21 -10.70 2.93
C ALA A 62 -10.58 -11.19 1.52
N SER A 63 -11.33 -10.38 0.76
CA SER A 63 -11.34 -10.55 -0.69
C SER A 63 -9.98 -10.11 -1.20
N MET A 64 -9.22 -11.00 -1.84
CA MET A 64 -7.89 -10.70 -2.35
C MET A 64 -7.68 -11.30 -3.73
N VAL A 65 -7.10 -10.52 -4.63
CA VAL A 65 -6.58 -10.95 -5.92
C VAL A 65 -5.06 -10.79 -5.92
N VAL A 66 -4.37 -11.83 -6.40
CA VAL A 66 -2.94 -11.81 -6.66
C VAL A 66 -2.74 -12.01 -8.15
N VAL A 67 -2.02 -11.07 -8.77
CA VAL A 67 -1.74 -11.10 -10.21
C VAL A 67 -0.27 -11.47 -10.42
N LEU A 68 -0.02 -12.47 -11.27
CA LEU A 68 1.29 -13.05 -11.59
C LEU A 68 1.60 -12.96 -13.10
N ASP A 69 2.81 -13.31 -13.51
CA ASP A 69 3.25 -13.31 -14.91
C ASP A 69 2.78 -14.59 -15.62
N SER A 70 2.00 -14.44 -16.69
CA SER A 70 1.47 -15.60 -17.45
C SER A 70 2.54 -16.43 -18.15
N GLU A 71 3.68 -15.82 -18.49
CA GLU A 71 4.80 -16.46 -19.19
C GLU A 71 5.83 -17.12 -18.26
N ASN A 72 5.72 -16.93 -16.94
CA ASN A 72 6.73 -17.37 -15.99
C ASN A 72 6.35 -18.70 -15.32
N GLU A 73 7.09 -19.78 -15.60
CA GLU A 73 6.80 -21.10 -15.03
C GLU A 73 6.85 -21.16 -13.50
N GLU A 74 7.72 -20.38 -12.84
CA GLU A 74 7.79 -20.33 -11.38
C GLU A 74 6.57 -19.64 -10.77
N ASP A 75 6.01 -18.64 -11.46
CA ASP A 75 4.75 -18.01 -11.07
C ASP A 75 3.58 -19.01 -11.15
N HIS A 76 3.56 -19.87 -12.18
CA HIS A 76 2.57 -20.96 -12.28
C HIS A 76 2.73 -22.00 -11.17
N LYS A 77 3.96 -22.35 -10.79
CA LYS A 77 4.22 -23.25 -9.66
C LYS A 77 3.76 -22.63 -8.34
N LEU A 78 4.07 -21.34 -8.15
CA LEU A 78 3.67 -20.58 -6.97
C LEU A 78 2.14 -20.49 -6.85
N ALA A 79 1.44 -20.21 -7.94
CA ALA A 79 -0.02 -20.09 -7.98
C ALA A 79 -0.75 -21.28 -7.35
N LYS A 80 -0.26 -22.52 -7.59
CA LYS A 80 -0.83 -23.75 -7.05
C LYS A 80 -0.83 -23.77 -5.52
N GLY A 81 0.21 -23.24 -4.88
CA GLY A 81 0.28 -23.15 -3.42
C GLY A 81 -0.51 -21.97 -2.84
N LEU A 82 -0.59 -20.87 -3.58
CA LEU A 82 -1.24 -19.65 -3.10
C LEU A 82 -2.75 -19.78 -2.95
N VAL A 83 -3.43 -20.49 -3.86
CA VAL A 83 -4.90 -20.65 -3.80
C VAL A 83 -5.38 -21.34 -2.52
N GLU A 84 -4.54 -22.17 -1.91
CA GLU A 84 -4.83 -22.92 -0.67
C GLU A 84 -4.25 -22.25 0.59
N THR A 85 -3.55 -21.13 0.45
CA THR A 85 -2.87 -20.45 1.56
C THR A 85 -3.60 -19.17 1.93
N TYR A 86 -3.95 -18.99 3.22
CA TYR A 86 -4.52 -17.74 3.74
C TYR A 86 -3.74 -16.50 3.23
N PRO A 87 -4.41 -15.43 2.75
CA PRO A 87 -5.85 -15.15 2.80
C PRO A 87 -6.67 -15.78 1.66
N TYR A 88 -6.17 -16.88 1.09
CA TYR A 88 -6.80 -17.66 0.03
C TYR A 88 -7.05 -16.85 -1.24
N PRO A 89 -6.08 -16.09 -1.77
CA PRO A 89 -6.30 -15.16 -2.87
C PRO A 89 -6.86 -15.84 -4.13
N ARG A 90 -7.60 -15.07 -4.94
CA ARG A 90 -7.90 -15.46 -6.32
C ARG A 90 -6.65 -15.15 -7.13
N ILE A 91 -6.13 -16.13 -7.84
CA ILE A 91 -4.90 -15.95 -8.62
C ILE A 91 -5.29 -15.60 -10.05
N CYS A 92 -4.67 -14.56 -10.58
CA CYS A 92 -4.78 -14.19 -11.97
C CYS A 92 -3.41 -14.06 -12.61
N PHE A 93 -3.37 -14.21 -13.92
CA PHE A 93 -2.16 -14.09 -14.73
C PHE A 93 -2.35 -12.93 -15.69
N GLN A 94 -1.37 -12.04 -15.71
CA GLN A 94 -1.28 -10.95 -16.65
C GLN A 94 -0.54 -11.42 -17.91
N ALA A 95 -1.15 -11.14 -19.07
CA ALA A 95 -0.54 -11.39 -20.36
C ALA A 95 0.86 -10.76 -20.48
N PRO A 96 1.76 -11.32 -21.31
CA PRO A 96 3.09 -10.77 -21.51
C PRO A 96 3.00 -9.35 -22.08
N VAL A 97 3.90 -8.49 -21.62
CA VAL A 97 4.07 -7.12 -22.13
C VAL A 97 5.47 -7.03 -22.72
N ASP A 98 5.66 -6.24 -23.79
CA ASP A 98 7.00 -6.02 -24.34
C ASP A 98 7.93 -5.49 -23.24
N PRO A 99 9.06 -6.16 -22.93
CA PRO A 99 10.01 -5.71 -21.91
C PRO A 99 10.51 -4.30 -22.09
N LYS A 100 10.49 -3.74 -23.31
CA LYS A 100 10.85 -2.34 -23.55
C LYS A 100 9.97 -1.38 -22.77
N VAL A 101 8.68 -1.68 -22.60
CA VAL A 101 7.72 -0.84 -21.86
C VAL A 101 8.14 -0.68 -20.39
N TYR A 102 8.78 -1.70 -19.80
CA TYR A 102 9.11 -1.75 -18.37
C TYR A 102 10.58 -2.08 -18.07
N ARG A 103 11.50 -1.88 -19.03
CA ARG A 103 12.94 -2.20 -18.91
C ARG A 103 13.27 -3.65 -18.55
N GLY A 104 12.36 -4.58 -18.76
CA GLY A 104 12.53 -5.96 -18.29
C GLY A 104 12.64 -6.10 -16.77
N ARG A 105 12.27 -5.07 -15.99
CA ARG A 105 12.33 -5.07 -14.51
C ARG A 105 10.95 -5.36 -13.91
N GLY A 106 10.85 -6.40 -13.07
CA GLY A 106 9.59 -6.79 -12.43
C GLY A 106 8.89 -5.65 -11.68
N HIS A 107 9.64 -4.85 -10.92
CA HIS A 107 9.11 -3.69 -10.21
C HIS A 107 8.42 -2.67 -11.15
N GLU A 108 9.03 -2.38 -12.30
CA GLU A 108 8.44 -1.45 -13.27
C GLU A 108 7.22 -2.05 -13.97
N ARG A 109 7.21 -3.37 -14.21
CA ARG A 109 6.01 -4.04 -14.71
C ARG A 109 4.85 -3.93 -13.72
N MET A 110 5.13 -4.10 -12.43
CA MET A 110 4.12 -3.98 -11.38
C MET A 110 3.47 -2.59 -11.39
N GLN A 111 4.29 -1.54 -11.41
CA GLN A 111 3.81 -0.15 -11.45
C GLN A 111 2.92 0.13 -12.68
N ARG A 112 3.24 -0.42 -13.85
CA ARG A 112 2.41 -0.35 -15.06
C ARG A 112 1.10 -1.11 -14.88
N ASP A 113 1.16 -2.36 -14.42
CA ASP A 113 0.00 -3.26 -14.35
C ASP A 113 -1.05 -2.76 -13.35
N TYR A 114 -0.65 -1.98 -12.34
CA TYR A 114 -1.57 -1.29 -11.45
C TYR A 114 -2.47 -0.24 -12.15
N PHE A 115 -2.25 0.11 -13.42
CA PHE A 115 -3.19 0.92 -14.21
C PHE A 115 -4.25 0.11 -14.95
N TYR A 116 -4.25 -1.22 -14.80
CA TYR A 116 -5.19 -2.14 -15.45
C TYR A 116 -5.96 -3.05 -14.47
N PRO A 117 -6.43 -2.54 -13.30
CA PRO A 117 -7.12 -3.37 -12.33
C PRO A 117 -8.43 -3.94 -12.88
N GLU A 118 -9.07 -3.30 -13.86
CA GLU A 118 -10.33 -3.74 -14.46
C GLU A 118 -10.26 -5.11 -15.13
N LEU A 119 -9.05 -5.58 -15.46
CA LEU A 119 -8.86 -6.91 -16.02
C LEU A 119 -9.09 -8.02 -15.00
N PHE A 120 -8.95 -7.71 -13.70
CA PHE A 120 -8.93 -8.72 -12.65
C PHE A 120 -9.81 -8.40 -11.46
N ALA A 121 -10.06 -7.13 -11.14
CA ALA A 121 -10.85 -6.73 -9.99
C ALA A 121 -12.33 -7.10 -10.19
N SER A 122 -12.95 -7.58 -9.12
CA SER A 122 -14.35 -8.02 -9.09
C SER A 122 -15.25 -7.11 -8.26
N LYS A 123 -14.66 -6.08 -7.63
CA LYS A 123 -15.31 -5.16 -6.69
C LYS A 123 -15.18 -3.71 -7.15
N GLU A 124 -16.04 -2.84 -6.61
CA GLU A 124 -16.01 -1.40 -6.91
C GLU A 124 -14.69 -0.76 -6.47
N TYR A 125 -14.23 -1.13 -5.27
CA TYR A 125 -12.99 -0.64 -4.69
C TYR A 125 -11.94 -1.72 -4.71
N ILE A 126 -10.71 -1.30 -5.00
CA ILE A 126 -9.52 -2.10 -4.74
C ILE A 126 -8.70 -1.46 -3.64
N GLY A 127 -8.13 -2.30 -2.79
CA GLY A 127 -7.14 -1.91 -1.80
C GLY A 127 -5.78 -2.40 -2.24
N TYR A 128 -5.00 -1.53 -2.87
CA TYR A 128 -3.65 -1.92 -3.28
C TYR A 128 -2.76 -2.16 -2.08
N VAL A 129 -2.00 -3.25 -2.14
CA VAL A 129 -0.97 -3.62 -1.16
C VAL A 129 0.26 -4.05 -1.92
N ASP A 130 1.44 -3.75 -1.38
CA ASP A 130 2.71 -4.28 -1.89
C ASP A 130 3.13 -5.53 -1.12
N THR A 131 4.07 -6.31 -1.67
CA THR A 131 4.50 -7.59 -1.09
C THR A 131 5.18 -7.45 0.26
N ASP A 132 5.65 -6.25 0.60
CA ASP A 132 6.27 -5.91 1.87
C ASP A 132 5.35 -5.09 2.81
N THR A 133 4.05 -5.07 2.52
CA THR A 133 3.06 -4.50 3.43
C THR A 133 3.03 -5.32 4.72
N LEU A 134 3.32 -4.67 5.84
CA LEU A 134 3.19 -5.25 7.17
C LEU A 134 2.06 -4.56 7.92
N PHE A 135 0.96 -5.27 8.18
CA PHE A 135 -0.07 -4.79 9.09
C PHE A 135 0.50 -4.76 10.52
N VAL A 136 0.26 -3.67 11.24
CA VAL A 136 0.84 -3.42 12.56
C VAL A 136 -0.20 -3.18 13.65
N THR A 137 -1.48 -3.09 13.29
CA THR A 137 -2.58 -2.99 14.25
C THR A 137 -3.82 -3.59 13.61
N ARG A 138 -4.77 -4.02 14.44
CA ARG A 138 -6.06 -4.54 13.99
C ARG A 138 -6.70 -3.56 12.99
N VAL A 139 -7.06 -4.05 11.81
CA VAL A 139 -7.68 -3.23 10.76
C VAL A 139 -9.14 -2.99 11.14
N THR A 140 -9.57 -1.75 11.16
CA THR A 140 -10.98 -1.38 11.38
C THR A 140 -11.54 -0.70 10.13
N LYS A 141 -12.86 -0.71 9.97
CA LYS A 141 -13.51 -0.01 8.84
C LYS A 141 -13.20 1.49 8.87
N ASP A 142 -13.13 2.10 10.05
CA ASP A 142 -12.88 3.54 10.23
C ASP A 142 -11.45 3.98 9.83
N LEU A 143 -10.50 3.03 9.73
CA LEU A 143 -9.18 3.30 9.15
C LEU A 143 -9.23 3.38 7.62
N LEU A 144 -10.10 2.59 6.99
CA LEU A 144 -10.18 2.45 5.53
C LEU A 144 -11.25 3.36 4.91
N PHE A 145 -12.32 3.62 5.63
CA PHE A 145 -13.45 4.45 5.22
C PHE A 145 -13.88 5.40 6.34
N GLU A 146 -14.31 6.59 5.98
CA GLU A 146 -14.91 7.56 6.90
C GLU A 146 -16.11 8.22 6.21
N ASP A 147 -17.27 8.20 6.87
CA ASP A 147 -18.56 8.61 6.29
C ASP A 147 -18.87 7.93 4.95
N GLY A 148 -18.55 6.63 4.85
CA GLY A 148 -18.73 5.83 3.63
C GLY A 148 -17.77 6.16 2.48
N LYS A 149 -16.76 7.03 2.71
CA LYS A 149 -15.77 7.42 1.70
C LYS A 149 -14.41 6.82 2.00
N PRO A 150 -13.65 6.34 1.00
CA PRO A 150 -12.31 5.83 1.24
C PRO A 150 -11.38 6.89 1.81
N VAL A 151 -10.53 6.49 2.75
CA VAL A 151 -9.51 7.33 3.37
C VAL A 151 -8.23 7.30 2.54
N ILE A 152 -7.73 8.48 2.18
CA ILE A 152 -6.42 8.69 1.56
C ILE A 152 -5.57 9.47 2.55
N ILE A 153 -4.39 8.94 2.86
CA ILE A 153 -3.39 9.63 3.66
C ILE A 153 -2.19 9.88 2.75
N GLY A 154 -1.85 11.15 2.55
CA GLY A 154 -0.76 11.57 1.67
C GLY A 154 0.18 12.54 2.36
N PHE A 155 1.40 12.63 1.84
CA PHE A 155 2.47 13.46 2.40
C PHE A 155 2.70 14.70 1.57
N TYR A 156 3.02 15.79 2.26
CA TYR A 156 3.47 17.03 1.64
C TYR A 156 4.67 17.63 2.38
N GLY A 157 5.26 18.70 1.84
CA GLY A 157 6.48 19.30 2.36
C GLY A 157 7.72 18.84 1.59
N ARG A 158 8.88 18.78 2.27
CA ARG A 158 10.16 18.42 1.64
C ARG A 158 10.13 17.01 1.05
N ALA A 159 10.83 16.82 -0.08
CA ALA A 159 11.10 15.48 -0.58
C ALA A 159 12.17 14.83 0.33
N PHE A 160 11.89 13.61 0.81
CA PHE A 160 12.78 12.91 1.74
C PHE A 160 14.22 12.73 1.19
N CYS A 161 14.34 12.50 -0.12
CA CYS A 161 15.63 12.43 -0.81
C CYS A 161 15.44 12.78 -2.30
N GLY A 162 16.54 12.84 -3.06
CA GLY A 162 16.53 13.19 -4.48
C GLY A 162 15.62 12.30 -5.34
N PHE A 163 15.49 11.01 -5.00
CA PHE A 163 14.55 10.09 -5.68
C PHE A 163 13.11 10.57 -5.58
N TRP A 164 12.66 10.95 -4.39
CA TRP A 164 11.31 11.47 -4.16
C TRP A 164 11.07 12.85 -4.77
N SER A 165 12.12 13.68 -4.91
CA SER A 165 12.02 14.93 -5.68
C SER A 165 11.70 14.62 -7.14
N LYS A 166 12.46 13.72 -7.76
CA LYS A 166 12.27 13.34 -9.16
C LYS A 166 10.89 12.72 -9.42
N ILE A 167 10.38 11.87 -8.52
CA ILE A 167 9.02 11.34 -8.63
C ILE A 167 7.98 12.46 -8.66
N SER A 168 8.13 13.48 -7.82
CA SER A 168 7.18 14.60 -7.80
C SER A 168 7.28 15.47 -9.06
N GLU A 169 8.47 15.61 -9.63
CA GLU A 169 8.68 16.29 -10.93
C GLU A 169 8.09 15.47 -12.10
N THR A 170 8.26 14.15 -12.10
CA THR A 170 7.62 13.26 -13.08
C THR A 170 6.10 13.35 -12.98
N THR A 171 5.54 13.26 -11.76
CA THR A 171 4.10 13.40 -11.52
C THR A 171 3.61 14.76 -12.02
N ALA A 172 4.37 15.83 -11.75
CA ALA A 172 4.01 17.16 -12.20
C ALA A 172 4.01 17.30 -13.73
N THR A 173 4.99 16.67 -14.38
CA THR A 173 5.09 16.65 -15.84
C THR A 173 3.95 15.84 -16.47
N LEU A 174 3.64 14.66 -15.90
CA LEU A 174 2.57 13.79 -16.37
C LEU A 174 1.21 14.47 -16.30
N PHE A 175 0.91 15.18 -15.22
CA PHE A 175 -0.40 15.82 -15.02
C PHE A 175 -0.45 17.28 -15.45
N LYS A 176 0.68 17.87 -15.87
CA LYS A 176 0.85 19.30 -16.17
C LYS A 176 0.42 20.21 -15.01
N THR A 177 0.56 19.73 -13.78
CA THR A 177 0.28 20.45 -12.53
C THR A 177 1.14 19.88 -11.41
N LYS A 178 1.55 20.69 -10.44
CA LYS A 178 2.42 20.24 -9.34
C LYS A 178 1.75 19.16 -8.48
N GLU A 179 2.54 18.17 -8.06
CA GLU A 179 2.16 17.08 -7.16
C GLU A 179 1.57 17.64 -5.86
N VAL A 180 0.34 17.24 -5.57
CA VAL A 180 -0.41 17.66 -4.39
C VAL A 180 -0.04 16.85 -3.16
N MET A 181 0.22 15.56 -3.31
CA MET A 181 0.65 14.70 -2.21
C MET A 181 1.35 13.45 -2.73
N ARG A 182 2.26 12.91 -1.93
CA ARG A 182 2.82 11.56 -2.14
C ARG A 182 1.96 10.54 -1.40
N CYS A 183 1.57 9.45 -2.06
CA CYS A 183 0.69 8.41 -1.49
C CYS A 183 1.35 7.02 -1.36
N MET A 184 2.63 6.89 -1.70
CA MET A 184 3.36 5.61 -1.75
C MET A 184 3.89 5.11 -0.39
N SER A 185 3.17 5.33 0.71
CA SER A 185 3.71 5.02 2.06
C SER A 185 2.71 4.31 2.98
N ILE A 186 1.45 4.18 2.59
CA ILE A 186 0.37 3.71 3.46
C ILE A 186 -0.48 2.71 2.69
N PHE A 187 -0.68 1.52 3.28
CA PHE A 187 -1.47 0.46 2.68
C PHE A 187 -2.63 0.02 3.60
N PRO A 188 -3.70 -0.57 3.04
CA PRO A 188 -3.99 -0.54 1.61
C PRO A 188 -4.38 0.87 1.15
N VAL A 189 -4.01 1.24 -0.08
CA VAL A 189 -4.56 2.46 -0.72
C VAL A 189 -5.88 2.08 -1.39
N ILE A 190 -7.01 2.52 -0.81
CA ILE A 190 -8.34 2.18 -1.30
C ILE A 190 -8.76 3.14 -2.41
N ILE A 191 -9.01 2.62 -3.61
CA ILE A 191 -9.37 3.42 -4.79
C ILE A 191 -10.48 2.72 -5.57
N LYS A 192 -11.42 3.49 -6.13
CA LYS A 192 -12.40 2.97 -7.09
C LYS A 192 -11.72 2.53 -8.38
N VAL A 193 -12.02 1.33 -8.87
CA VAL A 193 -11.48 0.78 -10.14
C VAL A 193 -11.67 1.78 -11.28
N GLN A 194 -12.86 2.37 -11.39
CA GLN A 194 -13.18 3.36 -12.42
C GLN A 194 -12.28 4.61 -12.39
N HIS A 195 -11.76 5.03 -11.23
CA HIS A 195 -10.89 6.21 -11.14
C HIS A 195 -9.48 5.91 -11.62
N ILE A 196 -9.02 4.66 -11.48
CA ILE A 196 -7.73 4.22 -12.03
C ILE A 196 -7.80 4.15 -13.55
N VAL A 197 -8.87 3.55 -14.09
CA VAL A 197 -9.13 3.56 -15.53
C VAL A 197 -9.27 5.00 -16.05
N GLY A 198 -9.95 5.86 -15.29
CA GLY A 198 -10.07 7.29 -15.58
C GLY A 198 -8.71 8.00 -15.63
N ALA A 199 -7.83 7.72 -14.67
CA ALA A 199 -6.48 8.26 -14.61
C ALA A 199 -5.66 7.86 -15.85
N ARG A 200 -5.68 6.56 -16.21
CA ARG A 200 -5.02 6.04 -17.41
C ARG A 200 -5.50 6.78 -18.67
N LYS A 201 -6.81 6.81 -18.89
CA LYS A 201 -7.43 7.47 -20.07
C LYS A 201 -7.19 8.98 -20.12
N TYR A 202 -7.16 9.64 -18.96
CA TYR A 202 -6.85 11.06 -18.87
C TYR A 202 -5.41 11.33 -19.33
N LEU A 203 -4.45 10.53 -18.86
CA LEU A 203 -3.06 10.67 -19.25
C LEU A 203 -2.85 10.39 -20.75
N GLU A 204 -3.46 9.33 -21.27
CA GLU A 204 -3.45 9.01 -22.72
C GLU A 204 -3.95 10.20 -23.56
N LYS A 205 -5.10 10.77 -23.17
CA LYS A 205 -5.69 11.93 -23.84
C LYS A 205 -4.83 13.18 -23.71
N LEU A 206 -4.24 13.42 -22.54
CA LEU A 206 -3.46 14.62 -22.25
C LEU A 206 -2.15 14.70 -23.05
N HIS A 207 -1.58 13.53 -23.36
CA HIS A 207 -0.31 13.38 -24.08
C HIS A 207 -0.48 12.89 -25.53
N ASN A 208 -1.70 12.55 -25.94
CA ASN A 208 -2.04 12.07 -27.28
C ASN A 208 -1.19 10.85 -27.71
N THR A 209 -1.14 9.86 -26.82
CA THR A 209 -0.34 8.62 -26.95
C THR A 209 -0.99 7.52 -26.11
N THR A 210 -0.60 6.26 -26.30
CA THR A 210 -1.08 5.16 -25.45
C THR A 210 -0.44 5.21 -24.07
N PHE A 211 -1.06 4.56 -23.08
CA PHE A 211 -0.47 4.55 -21.74
C PHE A 211 0.86 3.81 -21.72
N ASP A 212 1.04 2.75 -22.50
CA ASP A 212 2.29 1.98 -22.53
C ASP A 212 3.44 2.79 -23.17
N GLU A 213 3.18 3.56 -24.24
CA GLU A 213 4.15 4.51 -24.82
C GLU A 213 4.50 5.65 -23.83
N LEU A 214 3.50 6.16 -23.11
CA LEU A 214 3.70 7.16 -22.06
C LEU A 214 4.55 6.57 -20.92
N TYR A 215 4.20 5.37 -20.48
CA TYR A 215 4.86 4.67 -19.40
C TYR A 215 6.32 4.39 -19.77
N GLU A 216 6.59 3.89 -20.98
CA GLU A 216 7.94 3.75 -21.51
C GLU A 216 8.69 5.08 -21.42
N LYS A 217 8.10 6.17 -21.92
CA LYS A 217 8.75 7.48 -21.90
C LYS A 217 9.11 7.97 -20.50
N TYR A 218 8.22 7.84 -19.52
CA TYR A 218 8.41 8.44 -18.19
C TYR A 218 9.09 7.50 -17.19
N VAL A 219 8.85 6.19 -17.31
CA VAL A 219 9.48 5.18 -16.47
C VAL A 219 10.82 4.79 -17.03
N VAL A 220 10.96 4.54 -18.34
CA VAL A 220 12.22 4.05 -18.94
C VAL A 220 13.25 5.15 -19.18
N ALA A 221 12.83 6.38 -19.49
CA ALA A 221 13.80 7.44 -19.72
C ALA A 221 14.26 8.15 -18.43
N ILE A 222 13.40 8.26 -17.41
CA ILE A 222 13.61 9.23 -16.33
C ILE A 222 14.06 8.61 -15.00
N ASP A 223 13.81 7.31 -14.74
CA ASP A 223 14.29 6.71 -13.48
C ASP A 223 13.28 6.64 -12.33
N SER A 224 12.12 7.29 -12.52
CA SER A 224 11.37 7.87 -11.39
C SER A 224 9.87 8.00 -11.67
N PHE A 225 9.13 6.97 -11.30
CA PHE A 225 7.67 6.95 -11.34
C PHE A 225 7.12 6.29 -10.07
N ALA A 226 5.92 6.69 -9.67
CA ALA A 226 5.17 6.06 -8.60
C ALA A 226 3.67 6.12 -8.93
N GLN A 227 3.10 4.98 -9.26
CA GLN A 227 1.70 4.79 -9.61
C GLN A 227 0.74 5.39 -8.57
N TYR A 228 1.04 5.23 -7.28
CA TYR A 228 0.18 5.72 -6.21
C TYR A 228 0.10 7.25 -6.16
N ASN A 229 1.21 7.95 -6.47
CA ASN A 229 1.20 9.40 -6.57
C ASN A 229 0.34 9.86 -7.76
N ALA A 230 0.44 9.16 -8.89
CA ALA A 230 -0.39 9.45 -10.06
C ALA A 230 -1.89 9.23 -9.77
N PHE A 231 -2.25 8.13 -9.09
CA PHE A 231 -3.65 7.89 -8.72
C PHE A 231 -4.17 8.97 -7.76
N CYS A 232 -3.43 9.28 -6.69
CA CYS A 232 -3.83 10.34 -5.76
C CYS A 232 -3.92 11.71 -6.41
N GLN A 233 -3.01 12.04 -7.33
CA GLN A 233 -3.05 13.28 -8.10
C GLN A 233 -4.34 13.35 -8.92
N PHE A 234 -4.70 12.29 -9.65
CA PHE A 234 -5.93 12.23 -10.44
C PHE A 234 -7.18 12.35 -9.57
N ILE A 235 -7.26 11.59 -8.48
CA ILE A 235 -8.41 11.59 -7.56
C ILE A 235 -8.57 12.98 -6.93
N TRP A 236 -7.47 13.63 -6.52
CA TRP A 236 -7.54 14.99 -5.99
C TRP A 236 -8.05 16.01 -7.02
N MET A 237 -7.66 15.88 -8.29
CA MET A 237 -8.07 16.81 -9.34
C MET A 237 -9.54 16.67 -9.73
N PHE A 238 -10.08 15.45 -9.78
CA PHE A 238 -11.38 15.18 -10.41
C PHE A 238 -12.42 14.52 -9.50
N HIS A 239 -12.01 13.91 -8.39
CA HIS A 239 -12.87 13.10 -7.52
C HIS A 239 -12.70 13.44 -6.04
N ARG A 240 -12.27 14.67 -5.73
CA ARG A 240 -11.90 15.09 -4.36
C ARG A 240 -13.01 14.84 -3.34
N ASP A 241 -14.27 15.06 -3.72
CA ASP A 241 -15.40 14.94 -2.82
C ASP A 241 -15.84 13.49 -2.56
N GLU A 242 -15.29 12.52 -3.30
CA GLU A 242 -15.59 11.09 -3.12
C GLU A 242 -14.67 10.41 -2.08
N TYR A 243 -13.67 11.11 -1.57
CA TYR A 243 -12.64 10.57 -0.67
C TYR A 243 -12.44 11.47 0.57
N LYS A 244 -11.84 10.91 1.61
CA LYS A 244 -11.42 11.61 2.82
C LYS A 244 -9.91 11.73 2.84
N PHE A 245 -9.39 12.95 2.68
CA PHE A 245 -7.95 13.18 2.60
C PHE A 245 -7.38 13.66 3.93
N TYR A 246 -6.24 13.06 4.29
CA TYR A 246 -5.37 13.53 5.36
C TYR A 246 -3.99 13.84 4.81
N PHE A 247 -3.49 15.03 5.12
CA PHE A 247 -2.23 15.57 4.67
C PHE A 247 -1.24 15.59 5.81
N GLN A 248 -0.21 14.78 5.67
CA GLN A 248 0.85 14.65 6.62
C GLN A 248 2.09 15.43 6.15
N LEU A 249 2.36 16.56 6.81
CA LEU A 249 3.59 17.34 6.66
C LEU A 249 4.85 16.54 7.04
N ILE A 250 5.73 16.31 6.08
CA ILE A 250 7.10 15.89 6.36
C ILE A 250 7.85 17.13 6.89
N PRO A 251 8.22 17.17 8.19
CA PRO A 251 8.84 18.34 8.79
C PRO A 251 10.26 18.56 8.23
N HIS A 252 10.74 19.81 8.33
CA HIS A 252 11.98 20.22 7.69
C HIS A 252 13.26 19.78 8.44
N THR A 253 13.17 19.44 9.73
CA THR A 253 14.10 18.62 10.55
C THR A 253 13.36 18.13 11.82
N MET A 254 13.94 17.24 12.65
CA MET A 254 13.37 16.89 13.98
C MET A 254 13.48 18.05 15.00
N ASP A 255 14.23 19.09 14.66
CA ASP A 255 14.65 20.23 15.47
C ASP A 255 14.00 21.56 15.02
N GLY A 256 13.13 21.53 14.00
CA GLY A 256 12.30 22.67 13.62
C GLY A 256 13.00 23.80 12.86
N GLU A 257 14.27 23.63 12.47
CA GLU A 257 15.00 24.63 11.68
C GLU A 257 15.01 24.32 10.17
N TRP A 258 14.80 25.36 9.36
CA TRP A 258 14.74 25.31 7.91
C TRP A 258 16.13 25.29 7.28
N HIS A 259 16.84 24.16 7.33
CA HIS A 259 18.14 24.04 6.64
C HIS A 259 18.03 23.25 5.33
N GLY A 260 17.93 23.99 4.21
CA GLY A 260 18.89 23.80 3.12
C GLY A 260 18.63 22.85 1.96
N GLU A 261 17.47 22.20 1.80
CA GLU A 261 17.06 21.69 0.47
C GLU A 261 15.74 22.31 0.05
N LYS A 262 15.75 22.91 -1.15
CA LYS A 262 14.60 23.58 -1.76
C LYS A 262 13.45 22.57 -1.91
N LEU A 263 12.22 23.04 -1.68
CA LEU A 263 11.02 22.31 -2.10
C LEU A 263 11.20 21.84 -3.53
N SER A 264 10.91 20.55 -3.79
CA SER A 264 10.99 20.02 -5.15
C SER A 264 10.15 20.90 -6.10
N PRO A 265 10.68 21.30 -7.27
CA PRO A 265 9.92 22.08 -8.25
C PRO A 265 8.59 21.42 -8.65
N GLY A 266 8.54 20.09 -8.58
CA GLY A 266 7.37 19.28 -8.86
C GLY A 266 6.27 19.32 -7.79
N ARG A 267 6.53 19.84 -6.59
CA ARG A 267 5.54 19.87 -5.49
C ARG A 267 4.84 21.21 -5.33
N GLN A 268 3.59 21.15 -4.87
CA GLN A 268 2.83 22.35 -4.50
C GLN A 268 3.54 23.15 -3.39
N THR A 269 3.28 24.46 -3.35
CA THR A 269 3.91 25.38 -2.40
C THR A 269 3.18 25.40 -1.05
N PRO A 270 3.79 25.88 0.04
CA PRO A 270 3.11 26.03 1.32
C PRO A 270 1.79 26.81 1.22
N GLU A 271 1.76 27.89 0.44
CA GLU A 271 0.58 28.73 0.23
C GLU A 271 -0.57 27.94 -0.42
N TYR A 272 -0.26 26.99 -1.30
CA TYR A 272 -1.28 26.09 -1.85
C TYR A 272 -1.95 25.28 -0.74
N TYR A 273 -1.19 24.69 0.19
CA TYR A 273 -1.74 23.89 1.28
C TYR A 273 -2.49 24.73 2.31
N GLU A 274 -2.10 25.98 2.52
CA GLU A 274 -2.86 26.92 3.36
C GLU A 274 -4.22 27.25 2.75
N LYS A 275 -4.27 27.48 1.44
CA LYS A 275 -5.48 27.87 0.73
C LYS A 275 -6.40 26.69 0.41
N HIS A 276 -5.85 25.52 0.09
CA HIS A 276 -6.62 24.42 -0.51
C HIS A 276 -6.81 23.21 0.42
N VAL A 277 -6.06 23.09 1.52
CA VAL A 277 -6.19 21.97 2.47
C VAL A 277 -6.78 22.47 3.79
N LYS A 278 -7.93 21.90 4.17
CA LYS A 278 -8.67 22.32 5.36
C LYS A 278 -7.95 21.89 6.66
N PRO A 279 -8.11 22.61 7.79
CA PRO A 279 -7.45 22.26 9.05
C PRO A 279 -7.70 20.83 9.53
N GLU A 280 -8.93 20.33 9.39
CA GLU A 280 -9.32 18.97 9.76
C GLU A 280 -8.63 17.89 8.91
N GLN A 281 -8.15 18.25 7.71
CA GLN A 281 -7.39 17.36 6.84
C GLN A 281 -5.90 17.31 7.25
N LYS A 282 -5.45 18.17 8.16
CA LYS A 282 -4.05 18.22 8.65
C LYS A 282 -3.89 17.55 10.03
N ILE A 283 -4.90 16.79 10.47
CA ILE A 283 -4.82 16.02 11.72
C ILE A 283 -4.15 14.66 11.44
N PRO A 284 -3.36 14.13 12.38
CA PRO A 284 -2.83 12.77 12.25
C PRO A 284 -3.97 11.74 12.14
N LYS A 285 -3.83 10.83 11.17
CA LYS A 285 -4.71 9.68 10.98
C LYS A 285 -3.88 8.43 11.27
N ALA A 286 -4.40 7.57 12.13
CA ALA A 286 -3.84 6.25 12.38
C ALA A 286 -3.86 5.44 11.08
N ARG A 287 -2.89 4.52 10.93
CA ARG A 287 -2.85 3.57 9.81
C ARG A 287 -2.83 2.14 10.31
N SER A 288 -3.21 1.23 9.43
CA SER A 288 -3.19 -0.21 9.71
C SER A 288 -1.86 -0.89 9.42
N SER A 289 -1.03 -0.34 8.52
CA SER A 289 0.16 -1.02 8.03
C SER A 289 1.27 -0.06 7.62
N LEU A 290 2.40 -0.63 7.24
CA LEU A 290 3.59 0.07 6.78
C LEU A 290 4.26 -0.67 5.63
N HIS A 291 4.99 0.09 4.82
CA HIS A 291 5.89 -0.44 3.80
C HIS A 291 7.19 -0.86 4.49
N TYR A 292 7.30 -2.12 4.92
CA TYR A 292 8.30 -2.51 5.92
C TYR A 292 9.73 -2.42 5.39
N ARG A 293 9.97 -2.66 4.09
CA ARG A 293 11.31 -2.58 3.50
C ARG A 293 11.87 -1.16 3.50
N TYR A 294 11.03 -0.14 3.64
CA TYR A 294 11.55 1.22 3.82
C TYR A 294 12.27 1.40 5.14
N PHE A 295 11.92 0.66 6.19
CA PHE A 295 12.57 0.82 7.49
C PHE A 295 13.79 -0.09 7.66
N HIS A 296 13.84 -1.18 6.90
CA HIS A 296 14.81 -2.24 7.07
C HIS A 296 15.17 -2.88 5.74
N ASP A 297 16.44 -2.78 5.33
CA ASP A 297 16.97 -3.46 4.14
C ASP A 297 16.69 -4.97 4.17
N TRP A 298 16.67 -5.56 5.37
CA TRP A 298 16.17 -6.90 5.66
C TRP A 298 15.53 -6.93 7.04
N PRO A 299 14.41 -7.67 7.26
CA PRO A 299 13.79 -7.69 8.57
C PRO A 299 14.77 -8.22 9.60
N ASN A 300 15.14 -7.36 10.56
CA ASN A 300 15.75 -7.84 11.78
C ASN A 300 14.68 -8.67 12.51
N PRO A 301 14.91 -9.96 12.83
CA PRO A 301 13.93 -10.80 13.51
C PRO A 301 13.43 -10.23 14.83
N VAL A 302 14.26 -9.46 15.53
CA VAL A 302 13.87 -8.77 16.77
C VAL A 302 12.92 -7.63 16.47
N THR A 303 13.27 -6.73 15.54
CA THR A 303 12.42 -5.57 15.20
C THR A 303 11.11 -5.99 14.56
N TYR A 304 11.13 -7.00 13.69
CA TYR A 304 9.95 -7.56 13.05
C TYR A 304 8.98 -8.14 14.10
N ARG A 305 9.47 -9.02 14.99
CA ARG A 305 8.64 -9.58 16.07
C ARG A 305 8.13 -8.53 17.02
N ARG A 306 8.96 -7.54 17.39
CA ARG A 306 8.55 -6.42 18.25
C ARG A 306 7.45 -5.58 17.61
N THR A 307 7.56 -5.30 16.31
CA THR A 307 6.56 -4.53 15.54
C THR A 307 5.19 -5.22 15.57
N LEU A 308 5.17 -6.53 15.30
CA LEU A 308 3.95 -7.33 15.40
C LEU A 308 3.44 -7.40 16.86
N MET A 309 4.31 -7.70 17.81
CA MET A 309 3.90 -7.81 19.21
C MET A 309 3.29 -6.51 19.74
N SER A 310 3.86 -5.35 19.37
CA SER A 310 3.31 -4.02 19.68
C SER A 310 1.83 -3.95 19.27
N GLY A 311 1.53 -4.27 18.00
CA GLY A 311 0.16 -4.30 17.48
C GLY A 311 -0.79 -5.24 18.21
N LEU A 312 -0.31 -6.44 18.55
CA LEU A 312 -1.10 -7.44 19.28
C LEU A 312 -1.46 -6.94 20.68
N CYS A 313 -0.48 -6.38 21.40
CA CYS A 313 -0.68 -5.86 22.75
C CYS A 313 -1.71 -4.73 22.78
N TYR A 314 -1.55 -3.72 21.91
CA TYR A 314 -2.49 -2.59 21.88
C TYR A 314 -3.88 -2.97 21.35
N SER A 315 -3.99 -4.01 20.52
CA SER A 315 -5.29 -4.52 20.04
C SER A 315 -6.08 -5.32 21.09
N GLY A 316 -5.52 -5.56 22.28
CA GLY A 316 -6.18 -6.30 23.37
C GLY A 316 -5.27 -7.34 24.05
N GLY A 317 -4.05 -7.54 23.55
CA GLY A 317 -3.10 -8.53 24.05
C GLY A 317 -2.63 -8.31 25.49
N PHE A 318 -2.76 -7.09 26.05
CA PHE A 318 -2.41 -6.83 27.45
C PHE A 318 -3.10 -7.77 28.45
N GLU A 319 -4.32 -8.24 28.16
CA GLU A 319 -5.02 -9.17 29.05
C GLU A 319 -4.84 -10.64 28.64
N ILE A 320 -4.50 -10.91 27.37
CA ILE A 320 -4.43 -12.24 26.77
C ILE A 320 -3.03 -12.84 26.87
N CYS A 321 -1.99 -12.06 26.54
CA CYS A 321 -0.59 -12.50 26.61
C CYS A 321 0.28 -11.56 27.45
N LYS A 322 -0.10 -11.44 28.72
CA LYS A 322 0.50 -10.56 29.74
C LYS A 322 2.03 -10.59 29.75
N GLU A 323 2.61 -11.78 29.72
CA GLU A 323 4.07 -11.96 29.77
C GLU A 323 4.79 -11.37 28.57
N LYS A 324 4.18 -11.39 27.38
CA LYS A 324 4.76 -10.83 26.16
C LYS A 324 4.52 -9.33 26.05
N CYS A 325 3.44 -8.84 26.66
CA CYS A 325 3.06 -7.43 26.63
C CYS A 325 3.68 -6.58 27.74
N ASN A 326 4.37 -7.17 28.72
CA ASN A 326 4.98 -6.45 29.85
C ASN A 326 6.04 -5.40 29.43
N PHE A 327 6.63 -5.54 28.23
CA PHE A 327 7.59 -4.59 27.67
C PHE A 327 6.93 -3.36 27.04
N PHE A 328 5.60 -3.37 26.88
CA PHE A 328 4.85 -2.26 26.29
C PHE A 328 4.04 -1.54 27.37
N ASN A 329 3.86 -0.24 27.20
CA ASN A 329 3.03 0.56 28.10
C ASN A 329 1.64 0.77 27.48
N LYS A 330 0.60 0.23 28.13
CA LYS A 330 -0.81 0.30 27.68
C LYS A 330 -1.31 1.73 27.44
N THR A 331 -0.72 2.74 28.10
CA THR A 331 -1.08 4.15 27.93
C THR A 331 -0.18 4.92 26.99
N ALA A 332 0.86 4.29 26.42
CA ALA A 332 1.77 4.93 25.48
C ALA A 332 1.23 4.87 24.04
N LEU A 333 1.89 5.60 23.15
CA LEU A 333 1.63 5.52 21.72
C LEU A 333 2.18 4.21 21.16
N GLN A 334 1.39 3.54 20.33
CA GLN A 334 1.88 2.60 19.37
C GLN A 334 2.51 3.38 18.22
N VAL A 335 3.83 3.51 18.29
CA VAL A 335 4.64 4.30 17.37
C VAL A 335 4.43 3.86 15.91
N GLU A 336 4.26 2.56 15.64
CA GLU A 336 4.17 2.03 14.27
C GLU A 336 2.93 2.51 13.50
N MET A 337 1.88 2.99 14.20
CA MET A 337 0.70 3.60 13.59
C MET A 337 0.98 5.01 13.02
N PHE A 338 2.13 5.61 13.37
CA PHE A 338 2.44 7.01 13.11
C PHE A 338 3.87 7.26 12.58
N ILE A 339 4.64 6.23 12.22
CA ILE A 339 5.95 6.42 11.56
C ILE A 339 5.81 6.31 10.04
N PHE A 340 6.18 7.31 9.25
CA PHE A 340 5.99 7.27 7.80
C PHE A 340 7.29 7.57 7.06
N ASP A 341 7.83 6.58 6.35
CA ASP A 341 9.11 6.70 5.61
C ASP A 341 10.17 7.44 6.45
N PHE A 342 10.48 6.87 7.61
CA PHE A 342 11.39 7.41 8.64
C PHE A 342 10.91 8.67 9.39
N ASN A 343 9.76 9.24 9.06
CA ASN A 343 9.21 10.39 9.79
C ASN A 343 8.32 9.93 10.93
N ASP A 344 8.78 10.10 12.16
CA ASP A 344 7.99 9.86 13.35
C ASP A 344 7.04 11.03 13.61
N TRP A 345 5.73 10.77 13.64
CA TRP A 345 4.69 11.77 13.95
C TRP A 345 4.23 11.78 15.40
N THR A 346 4.84 10.95 16.26
CA THR A 346 4.44 10.86 17.66
C THR A 346 4.67 12.15 18.46
N TRP A 347 5.39 13.13 17.89
CA TRP A 347 5.49 14.49 18.42
C TRP A 347 4.16 15.25 18.39
N ASP A 348 3.22 14.93 17.48
CA ASP A 348 1.90 15.55 17.47
C ASP A 348 1.01 14.93 18.56
N LYS A 349 0.66 15.74 19.58
CA LYS A 349 -0.20 15.31 20.69
C LYS A 349 -1.54 14.72 20.25
N ARG A 350 -2.03 15.04 19.04
CA ARG A 350 -3.28 14.51 18.48
C ARG A 350 -3.16 13.05 18.05
N CYS A 351 -1.95 12.50 17.87
CA CYS A 351 -1.73 11.07 17.61
C CYS A 351 -2.34 10.20 18.70
N MET A 352 -2.27 10.64 19.97
CA MET A 352 -2.88 9.88 21.08
C MET A 352 -4.39 9.80 20.95
N GLU A 353 -5.05 10.89 20.54
CA GLU A 353 -6.50 10.89 20.31
C GLU A 353 -6.88 10.07 19.07
N ALA A 354 -6.06 10.08 18.02
CA ALA A 354 -6.23 9.19 16.87
C ALA A 354 -6.12 7.71 17.27
N GLN A 355 -5.14 7.35 18.11
CA GLN A 355 -4.96 6.01 18.63
C GLN A 355 -6.12 5.57 19.54
N LYS A 356 -6.56 6.43 20.46
CA LYS A 356 -7.71 6.14 21.33
C LYS A 356 -8.97 5.87 20.52
N ARG A 357 -9.24 6.69 19.49
CA ARG A 357 -10.38 6.47 18.58
C ARG A 357 -10.28 5.13 17.85
N HIS A 358 -9.09 4.80 17.33
CA HIS A 358 -8.83 3.52 16.68
C HIS A 358 -9.13 2.35 17.63
N TYR A 359 -8.54 2.34 18.82
CA TYR A 359 -8.73 1.23 19.75
C TYR A 359 -10.14 1.17 20.35
N ALA A 360 -10.84 2.29 20.46
CA ALA A 360 -12.26 2.27 20.76
C ALA A 360 -13.09 1.57 19.66
N SER A 361 -12.67 1.64 18.39
CA SER A 361 -13.29 0.86 17.30
C SER A 361 -12.90 -0.62 17.38
N VAL A 362 -11.64 -0.95 17.69
CA VAL A 362 -11.19 -2.34 17.85
C VAL A 362 -12.00 -3.08 18.92
N GLN A 363 -12.27 -2.42 20.06
CA GLN A 363 -13.06 -3.00 21.15
C GLN A 363 -14.55 -3.25 20.82
N LYS A 364 -15.05 -2.75 19.68
CA LYS A 364 -16.41 -3.03 19.20
C LYS A 364 -16.51 -4.31 18.39
N GLU A 365 -15.38 -4.93 18.00
CA GLU A 365 -15.39 -6.18 17.27
C GLU A 365 -15.94 -7.35 18.11
N PRO A 366 -16.52 -8.39 17.48
CA PRO A 366 -16.91 -9.60 18.19
C PRO A 366 -15.74 -10.16 18.99
N ASN A 367 -15.95 -10.29 20.30
CA ASN A 367 -14.90 -10.62 21.26
C ASN A 367 -14.16 -11.91 20.91
N ASP A 368 -14.88 -12.94 20.44
CA ASP A 368 -14.30 -14.25 20.11
C ASP A 368 -13.32 -14.16 18.93
N THR A 369 -13.70 -13.49 17.83
CA THR A 369 -12.84 -13.31 16.65
C THR A 369 -11.57 -12.54 16.99
N LEU A 370 -11.70 -11.45 17.73
CA LEU A 370 -10.57 -10.63 18.16
C LEU A 370 -9.64 -11.42 19.10
N ARG A 371 -10.21 -12.08 20.11
CA ARG A 371 -9.46 -12.85 21.10
C ARG A 371 -8.70 -14.01 20.46
N SER A 372 -9.33 -14.75 19.54
CA SER A 372 -8.67 -15.85 18.82
C SER A 372 -7.50 -15.37 17.96
N ALA A 373 -7.64 -14.26 17.24
CA ALA A 373 -6.55 -13.69 16.43
C ALA A 373 -5.37 -13.23 17.30
N ILE A 374 -5.66 -12.59 18.43
CA ILE A 374 -4.63 -12.16 19.39
C ILE A 374 -3.92 -13.36 20.00
N GLN A 375 -4.67 -14.36 20.47
CA GLN A 375 -4.10 -15.57 21.06
C GLN A 375 -3.15 -16.27 20.06
N LEU A 376 -3.62 -16.48 18.82
CA LEU A 376 -2.81 -17.06 17.75
C LEU A 376 -1.51 -16.28 17.53
N GLY A 377 -1.59 -14.95 17.47
CA GLY A 377 -0.42 -14.10 17.32
C GLY A 377 0.55 -14.26 18.50
N CYS A 378 0.05 -14.24 19.72
CA CYS A 378 0.88 -14.41 20.92
C CYS A 378 1.56 -15.78 20.95
N ASP A 379 0.89 -16.85 20.52
CA ASP A 379 1.45 -18.21 20.52
C ASP A 379 2.52 -18.41 19.44
N GLU A 380 2.34 -17.81 18.26
CA GLU A 380 3.25 -18.00 17.13
C GLU A 380 4.46 -17.06 17.15
N ILE A 381 4.38 -15.89 17.79
CA ILE A 381 5.33 -14.77 17.58
C ILE A 381 6.80 -15.12 17.82
N ASP A 382 7.12 -15.94 18.82
CA ASP A 382 8.52 -16.26 19.18
C ASP A 382 9.16 -17.23 18.19
N SER A 383 8.33 -18.07 17.57
CA SER A 383 8.70 -19.05 16.56
C SER A 383 8.92 -18.44 15.16
N LEU A 384 8.60 -17.15 14.98
CA LEU A 384 8.66 -16.50 13.68
C LEU A 384 10.10 -16.39 13.18
N THR A 385 10.37 -17.11 12.09
CA THR A 385 11.53 -16.94 11.23
C THR A 385 11.16 -16.10 10.01
N ILE A 386 12.14 -15.35 9.48
CA ILE A 386 12.02 -14.49 8.28
C ILE A 386 12.69 -15.18 7.11
#